data_AF-A0A7V8RVM6-F1
#
_entry.id   AF-A0A7V8RVM6-F1
#
_cell.length_a   1.000
_cell.length_b   1.000
_cell.length_c   1.000
_cell.angle_alpha   90.00
_cell.angle_beta   90.00
_cell.angle_gamma   90.00
#
_symmetry.space_group_name_H-M   'P 1'
#
loop_
_entity.id
_entity.type
_entity.pdbx_description
1 polymer ?
#
loop_
_entity_poly.entity_id
_entity_poly.type
_entity_poly.pdbx_seq_one_letter_code
_entity_poly.pdbx_strand_id
1 'polypeptide(L)'
;MSGLVKVVDPIVPARSADLRQAQYYQDILGELRSVAHRELDEHLAALERRRQSGKPSSLARLHRLVGAKRAELAALDQLLVALSDRFGDHSTLSAG
;
A
#
# COMPACT_ATOMS: atom_id res chain seq x y z
N MET A 1 48.96 -25.84 -19.67
CA MET A 1 47.84 -26.54 -19.02
C MET A 1 46.91 -25.48 -18.47
N SER A 2 45.89 -25.10 -19.24
CA SER A 2 44.96 -24.02 -18.94
C SER A 2 44.17 -24.31 -17.66
N GLY A 3 44.25 -23.38 -16.70
CA GLY A 3 43.37 -23.34 -15.55
C GLY A 3 41.97 -22.96 -16.00
N LEU A 4 41.04 -23.92 -15.95
CA LEU A 4 39.61 -23.68 -16.06
C LEU A 4 39.15 -22.94 -14.79
N VAL A 5 39.21 -21.61 -14.83
CA VAL A 5 38.48 -20.77 -13.87
C VAL A 5 37.00 -20.94 -14.20
N LYS A 6 36.34 -21.83 -13.46
CA LYS A 6 34.89 -21.95 -13.48
C LYS A 6 34.34 -20.68 -12.85
N VAL A 7 34.00 -19.70 -13.67
CA VAL A 7 33.20 -18.55 -13.26
C VAL A 7 31.88 -19.13 -12.78
N VAL A 8 31.73 -19.24 -11.46
CA VAL A 8 30.45 -19.47 -10.84
C VAL A 8 29.69 -18.18 -11.06
N ASP A 9 28.76 -18.18 -12.02
CA ASP A 9 27.76 -17.12 -12.09
C ASP A 9 27.20 -16.95 -10.68
N PRO A 10 27.23 -15.74 -10.10
CA PRO A 10 26.58 -15.54 -8.83
C PRO A 10 25.12 -15.89 -9.09
N ILE A 11 24.67 -16.96 -8.46
CA ILE A 11 23.25 -17.25 -8.29
C ILE A 11 22.65 -15.90 -7.87
N VAL A 12 21.48 -15.58 -8.40
CA VAL A 12 20.79 -14.31 -8.18
C VAL A 12 19.73 -14.50 -7.06
N PRO A 13 20.06 -14.96 -5.82
CA PRO A 13 19.04 -15.15 -4.80
C PRO A 13 18.54 -13.81 -4.27
N ALA A 14 19.39 -12.78 -4.25
CA ALA A 14 19.07 -11.44 -3.76
C ALA A 14 17.84 -10.85 -4.47
N ARG A 15 17.83 -10.85 -5.81
CA ARG A 15 16.70 -10.31 -6.58
C ARG A 15 15.39 -11.07 -6.31
N SER A 16 15.46 -12.40 -6.15
CA SER A 16 14.26 -13.20 -5.85
C SER A 16 13.74 -12.97 -4.42
N ALA A 17 14.65 -12.75 -3.46
CA ALA A 17 14.29 -12.43 -2.08
C ALA A 17 13.68 -11.02 -2.01
N ASP A 18 14.27 -10.05 -2.71
CA ASP A 18 13.75 -8.69 -2.81
C ASP A 18 12.35 -8.66 -3.43
N LEU A 19 12.11 -9.46 -4.47
CA LEU A 19 10.79 -9.58 -5.10
C LEU A 19 9.74 -10.19 -4.15
N ARG A 20 10.08 -11.24 -3.41
CA ARG A 20 9.16 -11.82 -2.41
C ARG A 20 8.85 -10.82 -1.29
N GLN A 21 9.84 -10.06 -0.86
CA GLN A 21 9.65 -9.02 0.15
C GLN A 21 8.81 -7.85 -0.39
N ALA A 22 9.01 -7.47 -1.66
CA ALA A 22 8.18 -6.48 -2.33
C ALA A 22 6.71 -6.94 -2.41
N GLN A 23 6.46 -8.19 -2.80
CA GLN A 23 5.11 -8.76 -2.80
C GLN A 23 4.47 -8.72 -1.41
N TYR A 24 5.20 -9.15 -0.38
CA TYR A 24 4.71 -9.12 1.00
C TYR A 24 4.29 -7.72 1.44
N TYR A 25 5.09 -6.69 1.13
CA TYR A 25 4.73 -5.31 1.44
C TYR A 25 3.58 -4.79 0.57
N GLN A 26 3.49 -5.18 -0.71
CA GLN A 26 2.33 -4.84 -1.54
C GLN A 26 1.03 -5.38 -0.93
N ASP A 27 1.04 -6.64 -0.46
CA ASP A 27 -0.13 -7.26 0.16
C ASP A 27 -0.54 -6.51 1.43
N ILE A 28 0.41 -6.24 2.34
CA ILE A 28 0.14 -5.49 3.58
C ILE A 28 -0.35 -4.07 3.29
N LEU A 29 0.29 -3.36 2.37
CA LEU A 29 -0.12 -2.00 2.01
C LEU A 29 -1.51 -2.00 1.36
N GLY A 30 -1.83 -3.03 0.56
CA GLY A 30 -3.15 -3.24 -0.02
C GLY A 30 -4.23 -3.47 1.05
N GLU A 31 -3.94 -4.30 2.05
CA GLU A 31 -4.83 -4.53 3.19
C GLU A 31 -5.05 -3.26 4.00
N LEU A 32 -3.98 -2.54 4.36
CA LEU A 32 -4.06 -1.27 5.09
C LEU A 32 -4.88 -0.23 4.31
N ARG A 33 -4.67 -0.14 2.99
CA ARG A 33 -5.43 0.73 2.10
C ARG A 33 -6.92 0.39 2.09
N SER A 34 -7.26 -0.89 2.03
CA SER A 34 -8.65 -1.37 2.08
C SER A 34 -9.33 -1.00 3.40
N VAL A 35 -8.63 -1.18 4.53
CA VAL A 35 -9.12 -0.77 5.86
C VAL A 35 -9.32 0.74 5.93
N ALA A 36 -8.34 1.52 5.51
CA ALA A 36 -8.41 2.99 5.53
C ALA A 36 -9.56 3.53 4.65
N HIS A 37 -9.85 2.88 3.51
CA HIS A 37 -11.03 3.20 2.69
C HIS A 37 -12.33 2.95 3.45
N ARG A 38 -12.49 1.79 4.08
CA ARG A 38 -13.70 1.46 4.84
C ARG A 38 -13.94 2.47 5.97
N GLU A 39 -12.89 2.81 6.71
CA GLU A 39 -12.97 3.79 7.80
C GLU A 39 -13.30 5.20 7.28
N LEU A 40 -12.76 5.59 6.11
CA LEU A 40 -13.13 6.85 5.46
C LEU A 40 -14.62 6.88 5.10
N ASP A 41 -15.14 5.80 4.51
CA ASP A 41 -16.57 5.69 4.16
C ASP A 41 -17.46 5.78 5.40
N GLU A 42 -17.07 5.11 6.49
CA GLU A 42 -17.76 5.20 7.77
C GLU A 42 -17.78 6.63 8.34
N HIS A 43 -16.65 7.33 8.27
CA HIS A 43 -16.54 8.72 8.71
C HIS A 43 -17.38 9.66 7.86
N LEU A 44 -17.41 9.48 6.53
CA LEU A 44 -18.24 10.25 5.61
C LEU A 44 -19.74 10.00 5.89
N ALA A 45 -20.15 8.75 6.08
CA ALA A 45 -21.51 8.41 6.45
C ALA A 45 -21.92 9.02 7.81
N ALA A 46 -21.02 8.99 8.80
CA ALA A 46 -21.25 9.63 10.09
C ALA A 46 -21.39 11.14 9.96
N LEU A 47 -20.59 11.77 9.10
CA LEU A 47 -20.63 13.20 8.84
C LEU A 47 -21.96 13.62 8.20
N GLU A 48 -22.45 12.84 7.23
CA GLU A 48 -23.74 13.09 6.58
C GLU A 48 -24.91 12.98 7.57
N ARG A 49 -24.94 11.90 8.39
CA ARG A 49 -25.94 11.76 9.47
C ARG A 49 -25.91 12.91 10.48
N ARG A 50 -24.71 13.45 10.77
CA ARG A 50 -24.55 14.58 11.70
C ARG A 50 -24.97 15.92 11.11
N ARG A 51 -24.75 16.13 9.81
CA ARG A 51 -25.26 17.30 9.08
C ARG A 51 -26.78 17.33 9.10
N GLN A 52 -27.41 16.19 8.81
CA GLN A 52 -28.86 16.06 8.83
C GLN A 52 -29.47 16.27 10.23
N SER A 53 -28.75 15.91 11.29
CA SER A 53 -29.22 16.08 12.67
C SER A 53 -28.88 17.44 13.31
N GLY A 54 -28.17 18.33 12.61
CA GLY A 54 -27.90 19.70 13.08
C GLY A 54 -27.02 19.79 14.33
N LYS A 55 -26.12 18.82 14.59
CA LYS A 55 -25.26 18.78 15.79
C LYS A 55 -23.81 19.21 15.49
N PRO A 56 -23.46 20.51 15.64
CA PRO A 56 -22.21 21.07 15.12
C PRO A 56 -20.95 20.65 15.88
N SER A 57 -21.02 20.40 17.19
CA SER A 57 -19.85 20.11 18.03
C SER A 57 -19.09 18.83 17.62
N SER A 58 -19.78 17.88 16.99
CA SER A 58 -19.18 16.63 16.50
C SER A 58 -18.63 16.71 15.07
N LEU A 59 -19.00 17.74 14.29
CA LEU A 59 -18.62 17.87 12.88
C LEU A 59 -17.14 18.21 12.71
N ALA A 60 -16.59 19.10 13.55
CA ALA A 60 -15.19 19.49 13.46
C ALA A 60 -14.22 18.33 13.74
N ARG A 61 -14.60 17.39 14.61
CA ARG A 61 -13.82 16.17 14.86
C ARG A 61 -13.91 15.21 13.66
N LEU A 62 -15.10 14.99 13.12
CA LEU A 62 -15.29 14.11 11.95
C LEU A 62 -14.56 14.64 10.71
N HIS A 63 -14.59 15.95 10.47
CA HIS A 63 -13.82 16.57 9.39
C HIS A 63 -12.31 16.34 9.54
N ARG A 64 -11.78 16.44 10.76
CA ARG A 64 -10.38 16.13 11.05
C ARG A 64 -10.04 14.65 10.80
N LEU A 65 -10.92 13.74 11.21
CA LEU A 65 -10.74 12.30 10.96
C LEU A 65 -10.77 11.96 9.47
N VAL A 66 -11.71 12.55 8.71
CA VAL A 66 -11.76 12.43 7.24
C VAL A 66 -10.47 12.94 6.60
N GLY A 67 -9.98 14.11 7.03
CA GLY A 67 -8.72 14.67 6.56
C GLY A 67 -7.52 13.76 6.83
N ALA A 68 -7.42 13.23 8.06
CA ALA A 68 -6.38 12.30 8.45
C ALA A 68 -6.40 11.01 7.62
N LYS A 69 -7.59 10.41 7.43
CA LYS A 69 -7.75 9.18 6.63
C LYS A 69 -7.41 9.39 5.15
N ARG A 70 -7.75 10.55 4.59
CA ARG A 70 -7.34 10.91 3.21
C ARG A 70 -5.83 11.07 3.07
N ALA A 71 -5.16 11.67 4.06
CA ALA A 71 -3.71 11.80 4.06
C ALA A 71 -3.03 10.42 4.19
N GLU A 72 -3.56 9.55 5.04
CA GLU A 72 -3.11 8.15 5.17
C GLU A 72 -3.25 7.39 3.86
N LEU A 73 -4.42 7.46 3.20
CA LEU A 73 -4.62 6.85 1.89
C LEU A 73 -3.65 7.37 0.83
N ALA A 74 -3.41 8.67 0.78
CA ALA A 74 -2.44 9.26 -0.15
C ALA A 74 -1.01 8.75 0.10
N ALA A 75 -0.62 8.56 1.37
CA ALA A 75 0.68 7.98 1.70
C ALA A 75 0.77 6.50 1.30
N LEU A 76 -0.29 5.71 1.54
CA LEU A 76 -0.36 4.31 1.13
C LEU A 76 -0.30 4.17 -0.40
N ASP A 77 -1.02 5.01 -1.14
CA ASP A 77 -0.97 5.05 -2.60
C ASP A 77 0.46 5.36 -3.11
N GLN A 78 1.14 6.33 -2.50
CA GLN A 78 2.54 6.66 -2.85
C GLN A 78 3.50 5.51 -2.58
N LEU A 79 3.33 4.81 -1.45
CA LEU A 79 4.18 3.65 -1.13
C LEU A 79 3.95 2.50 -2.11
N LEU A 80 2.70 2.23 -2.48
CA LEU A 80 2.37 1.21 -3.49
C LEU A 80 2.96 1.55 -4.85
N VAL A 81 2.83 2.81 -5.30
CA VAL A 81 3.45 3.28 -6.56
C VAL A 81 4.97 3.13 -6.51
N ALA A 82 5.62 3.59 -5.44
CA ALA A 82 7.08 3.49 -5.30
C ALA A 82 7.57 2.03 -5.30
N LEU A 83 6.78 1.12 -4.75
CA LEU A 83 7.08 -0.31 -4.71
C LEU A 83 6.91 -0.95 -6.10
N SER A 84 5.82 -0.62 -6.80
CA SER A 84 5.61 -1.00 -8.21
C SER A 84 6.66 -0.43 -9.15
N ASP A 85 7.05 0.84 -9.01
CA ASP A 85 8.08 1.46 -9.85
C ASP A 85 9.43 0.77 -9.71
N ARG A 86 9.76 0.30 -8.51
CA ARG A 86 11.04 -0.36 -8.22
C ARG A 86 11.09 -1.81 -8.66
N PHE A 87 9.99 -2.54 -8.54
CA PHE A 87 9.97 -4.00 -8.72
C PHE A 87 9.06 -4.50 -9.86
N GLY A 88 8.28 -3.61 -10.47
CA GLY A 88 7.25 -3.90 -11.48
C GLY A 88 5.90 -4.27 -10.88
N ASP A 89 4.85 -4.23 -11.71
CA ASP A 89 3.51 -4.70 -11.31
C ASP A 89 3.51 -6.24 -11.24
N HIS A 90 3.53 -6.77 -10.02
CA HIS A 90 3.58 -8.20 -9.74
C HIS A 90 2.29 -8.95 -10.10
N SER A 91 1.25 -8.23 -10.55
CA SER A 91 0.02 -8.76 -11.16
C SER A 91 0.30 -9.73 -12.33
N THR A 92 1.50 -9.70 -12.90
CA THR A 92 1.90 -10.51 -14.07
C THR A 92 2.82 -11.71 -13.73
N LEU A 93 3.28 -11.85 -12.48
CA LEU A 93 4.24 -12.90 -12.10
C LEU A 93 3.60 -14.24 -11.67
N SER A 94 2.26 -14.36 -11.71
CA SER A 94 1.56 -15.63 -11.44
C SER A 94 1.35 -16.51 -12.69
N ALA A 95 1.87 -16.12 -13.86
CA ALA A 95 1.83 -16.92 -15.09
C ALA A 95 3.25 -17.21 -15.57
N GLY A 96 3.87 -18.25 -15.02
CA GLY A 96 5.19 -18.74 -15.41
C GLY A 96 5.51 -20.07 -14.75
#